data_AF-A0A1X7MP61-F1
#
_entry.id   AF-A0A1X7MP61-F1
#
_cell.length_a   1.000
_cell.length_b   1.000
_cell.length_c   1.000
_cell.angle_alpha   90.00
_cell.angle_beta   90.00
_cell.angle_gamma   90.00
#
_symmetry.space_group_name_H-M   'P 1'
#
loop_
_entity.id
_entity.type
_entity.pdbx_description
1 polymer ?
#
loop_
_entity_poly.entity_id
_entity_poly.type
_entity_poly.pdbx_seq_one_letter_code
_entity_poly.pdbx_strand_id
1 'polypeptide(L)'
;MIHLVIKKENDLIARTNLGKFYYKGLGVKQNYAKVFCLFQKVAELEGNEAIFWLERFYYQGLGVEKIGSKKLNGIKKRLISTKKRH
;
A
#
# COMPACT_ATOMS: atom_id res chain seq x y z
N MET A 1 3.81 15.98 -21.56
CA MET A 1 3.98 14.98 -20.47
C MET A 1 3.21 15.29 -19.18
N ILE A 2 2.49 16.41 -19.07
CA ILE A 2 1.77 16.81 -17.83
C ILE A 2 0.49 15.97 -17.61
N HIS A 3 -0.19 15.56 -18.68
CA HIS A 3 -1.45 14.80 -18.61
C HIS A 3 -1.32 13.39 -17.99
N LEU A 4 -0.13 12.77 -18.04
CA LEU A 4 0.12 11.44 -17.47
C LEU A 4 0.47 11.49 -15.98
N VAL A 5 1.15 12.56 -15.54
CA VAL A 5 1.54 12.73 -14.13
C VAL A 5 0.31 13.02 -13.28
N ILE A 6 -0.56 13.93 -13.73
CA ILE A 6 -1.81 14.27 -13.03
C ILE A 6 -2.71 13.03 -12.91
N LYS A 7 -2.80 12.20 -13.95
CA LYS A 7 -3.60 10.96 -13.91
C LYS A 7 -3.06 9.98 -12.86
N LYS A 8 -1.73 9.92 -12.68
CA LYS A 8 -1.05 9.01 -11.76
C LYS A 8 -1.22 9.41 -10.29
N GLU A 9 -1.12 10.71 -9.99
CA GLU A 9 -1.38 11.26 -8.64
C GLU A 9 -2.85 11.09 -8.24
N ASN A 10 -3.79 11.38 -9.14
CA ASN A 10 -5.22 11.15 -8.90
C ASN A 10 -5.54 9.66 -8.70
N ASP A 11 -4.90 8.78 -9.48
CA ASP A 11 -5.02 7.33 -9.31
C ASP A 11 -4.51 6.88 -7.94
N LEU A 12 -3.45 7.49 -7.43
CA LEU A 12 -2.82 7.10 -6.17
C LEU A 12 -3.67 7.48 -4.95
N ILE A 13 -4.22 8.69 -4.96
CA ILE A 13 -5.18 9.15 -3.94
C ILE A 13 -6.43 8.28 -3.99
N ALA A 14 -6.95 7.99 -5.20
CA ALA A 14 -8.11 7.12 -5.38
C ALA A 14 -7.85 5.70 -4.87
N ARG A 15 -6.69 5.10 -5.16
CA ARG A 15 -6.29 3.75 -4.69
C ARG A 15 -6.10 3.70 -3.17
N THR A 16 -5.55 4.76 -2.58
CA THR A 16 -5.38 4.88 -1.12
C THR A 16 -6.74 4.98 -0.43
N ASN A 17 -7.66 5.79 -0.96
CA ASN A 17 -9.01 5.92 -0.43
C ASN A 17 -9.81 4.63 -0.63
N LEU A 18 -9.66 3.97 -1.77
CA LEU A 18 -10.24 2.65 -2.02
C LEU A 18 -9.76 1.62 -0.99
N GLY A 19 -8.45 1.59 -0.71
CA GLY A 19 -7.88 0.76 0.36
C GLY A 19 -8.50 1.05 1.73
N LYS A 20 -8.74 2.33 2.06
CA LYS A 20 -9.42 2.74 3.31
C LYS A 20 -10.89 2.29 3.34
N PHE A 21 -11.61 2.33 2.22
CA PHE A 21 -13.00 1.85 2.15
C PHE A 21 -13.11 0.35 2.38
N TYR A 22 -12.29 -0.45 1.69
CA TYR A 22 -12.22 -1.89 1.90
C TYR A 22 -11.68 -2.28 3.29
N TYR A 23 -10.81 -1.46 3.90
CA TYR A 23 -10.36 -1.65 5.28
C TYR A 23 -11.48 -1.40 6.29
N LYS A 24 -12.26 -0.32 6.10
CA LYS A 24 -13.37 0.05 7.00
C LYS A 24 -14.67 -0.73 6.72
N GLY A 25 -14.78 -1.42 5.58
CA GLY A 25 -16.02 -2.11 5.19
C GLY A 25 -17.17 -1.16 4.82
N LEU A 26 -16.85 0.09 4.46
CA LEU A 26 -17.86 1.10 4.14
C LEU A 26 -18.37 0.87 2.72
N GLY A 27 -19.52 0.20 2.60
CA GLY A 27 -20.20 -0.06 1.32
C GLY A 27 -19.61 -1.19 0.47
N VAL A 28 -18.53 -1.83 0.93
CA VAL A 28 -17.89 -3.00 0.27
C VAL A 28 -17.52 -4.05 1.31
N LYS A 29 -17.62 -5.33 0.94
CA LYS A 29 -17.20 -6.44 1.81
C LYS A 29 -15.72 -6.29 2.15
N GLN A 30 -15.38 -6.28 3.44
CA GLN A 30 -14.00 -6.21 3.91
C GLN A 30 -13.17 -7.31 3.25
N ASN A 31 -12.10 -6.91 2.56
CA ASN A 31 -11.16 -7.83 1.93
C ASN A 31 -9.75 -7.29 2.11
N TYR A 32 -9.19 -7.58 3.27
CA TYR A 32 -7.87 -7.13 3.66
C TYR A 32 -6.75 -7.63 2.71
N ALA A 33 -6.89 -8.82 2.12
CA ALA A 33 -5.92 -9.35 1.16
C ALA A 33 -5.87 -8.51 -0.14
N LYS A 34 -7.04 -8.08 -0.63
CA LYS A 34 -7.12 -7.21 -1.82
C LYS A 34 -6.57 -5.82 -1.53
N VAL A 35 -6.84 -5.29 -0.34
CA VAL A 35 -6.30 -4.00 0.12
C VAL A 35 -4.78 -4.05 0.25
N PHE A 36 -4.26 -5.14 0.80
CA PHE A 36 -2.83 -5.38 0.92
C PHE A 36 -2.12 -5.32 -0.45
N CYS A 37 -2.66 -6.03 -1.45
CA CYS A 37 -2.10 -6.02 -2.80
C CYS A 37 -2.14 -4.63 -3.44
N LEU A 38 -3.21 -3.86 -3.22
CA LEU A 38 -3.31 -2.48 -3.68
C LEU A 38 -2.24 -1.58 -3.05
N PHE A 39 -2.08 -1.62 -1.72
CA PHE A 39 -1.06 -0.84 -1.04
C PHE A 39 0.36 -1.24 -1.42
N GLN A 40 0.61 -2.52 -1.74
CA GLN A 40 1.91 -2.96 -2.24
C GLN A 40 2.29 -2.25 -3.54
N LYS A 41 1.36 -2.16 -4.50
CA LYS A 41 1.57 -1.43 -5.76
C LYS A 41 1.73 0.08 -5.55
N VAL A 42 0.97 0.66 -4.61
CA VAL A 42 1.08 2.08 -4.26
C VAL A 42 2.42 2.37 -3.59
N ALA A 43 2.92 1.46 -2.75
CA ALA A 43 4.19 1.61 -2.06
C ALA A 43 5.40 1.58 -3.01
N GLU A 44 5.29 0.90 -4.15
CA GLU A 44 6.29 0.92 -5.22
C GLU A 44 6.33 2.26 -5.98
N LEU A 45 5.22 3.01 -5.97
CA LEU A 45 5.06 4.28 -6.71
C LEU A 45 5.29 5.52 -5.83
N GLU A 46 4.63 5.63 -4.68
CA GLU A 46 4.71 6.77 -3.75
C GLU A 46 4.79 6.30 -2.29
N GLY A 47 5.96 5.76 -1.97
CA GLY A 47 6.18 4.81 -0.89
C GLY A 47 5.82 5.18 0.54
N ASN A 48 5.66 6.44 0.94
CA ASN A 48 5.64 6.72 2.38
C ASN A 48 4.31 6.34 3.06
N GLU A 49 3.18 6.80 2.52
CA GLU A 49 1.85 6.53 3.10
C GLU A 49 1.49 5.05 2.97
N ALA A 50 1.72 4.44 1.81
CA ALA A 50 1.37 3.05 1.58
C ALA A 50 2.24 2.06 2.37
N ILE A 51 3.53 2.36 2.61
CA ILE A 51 4.37 1.56 3.50
C ILE A 51 3.80 1.57 4.91
N PHE A 52 3.36 2.72 5.43
CA PHE A 52 2.75 2.79 6.77
C PHE A 52 1.51 1.89 6.90
N TRP A 53 0.64 1.89 5.88
CA TRP A 53 -0.52 1.00 5.86
C TRP A 53 -0.10 -0.48 5.79
N LEU A 54 0.87 -0.85 4.95
CA LEU A 54 1.39 -2.22 4.86
C LEU A 54 2.00 -2.69 6.18
N GLU A 55 2.76 -1.84 6.88
CA GLU A 55 3.31 -2.12 8.19
C GLU A 55 2.19 -2.45 9.19
N ARG A 56 1.10 -1.69 9.16
CA ARG A 56 -0.08 -1.94 9.98
C ARG A 56 -0.77 -3.27 9.64
N PHE A 57 -0.94 -3.60 8.35
CA PHE A 57 -1.52 -4.88 7.91
C PHE A 57 -0.71 -6.07 8.43
N TYR A 58 0.60 -6.01 8.29
CA TYR A 58 1.50 -7.07 8.75
C TYR A 58 1.60 -7.15 10.27
N TYR A 59 1.56 -6.02 10.98
CA TYR A 59 1.60 -5.99 12.44
C TYR A 59 0.32 -6.57 13.05
N GLN A 60 -0.84 -6.26 12.46
CA GLN A 60 -2.15 -6.69 12.93
C GLN A 60 -2.59 -8.05 12.35
N GLY A 61 -1.89 -8.58 11.34
CA GLY A 61 -2.27 -9.83 10.66
C GLY A 61 -3.58 -9.72 9.86
N LEU A 62 -3.90 -8.52 9.36
CA LEU A 62 -5.16 -8.26 8.66
C LEU A 62 -5.04 -8.69 7.20
N GLY A 63 -5.67 -9.82 6.83
CA GLY A 63 -5.70 -10.33 5.45
C GLY A 63 -4.38 -10.84 4.89
N VAL A 64 -3.33 -10.85 5.72
CA VAL A 64 -2.02 -11.41 5.43
C VAL A 64 -1.50 -12.10 6.68
N GLU A 65 -0.63 -13.09 6.50
CA GLU A 65 0.07 -13.72 7.61
C GLU A 65 0.87 -12.66 8.37
N LYS A 66 0.75 -12.65 9.70
CA LYS A 66 1.50 -11.75 10.57
C LYS A 66 2.99 -12.06 10.39
N ILE A 67 3.75 -11.11 9.85
CA ILE A 67 5.20 -11.24 9.73
C ILE A 67 5.89 -10.45 10.84
N GLY A 68 7.03 -10.96 11.31
CA GLY A 68 7.85 -10.26 12.30
C GLY A 68 8.40 -8.94 11.76
N SER A 69 8.64 -7.99 12.66
CA SER A 69 9.21 -6.65 12.38
C SER A 69 10.50 -6.69 11.54
N LYS A 70 11.32 -7.74 11.69
CA LYS A 70 12.54 -7.96 10.90
C LYS A 70 12.24 -8.19 9.41
N LYS A 71 11.23 -9.02 9.08
CA LYS A 71 10.83 -9.32 7.71
C LYS A 71 10.15 -8.12 7.06
N LEU A 72 9.32 -7.41 7.84
CA LEU A 72 8.69 -6.15 7.44
C LEU A 72 9.72 -5.06 7.07
N ASN A 73 10.75 -4.88 7.90
CA ASN A 73 11.83 -3.94 7.62
C ASN A 73 12.61 -4.28 6.34
N GLY A 74 12.74 -5.57 6.00
CA GLY A 74 13.33 -6.00 4.74
C GLY A 74 12.52 -5.56 3.52
N ILE A 75 11.19 -5.73 3.58
CA ILE A 75 10.26 -5.29 2.53
C ILE A 75 10.29 -3.77 2.37
N LYS A 76 10.23 -3.02 3.48
CA LYS A 76 10.36 -1.57 3.50
C LYS A 76 11.64 -1.10 2.81
N LYS A 77 12.80 -1.65 3.20
CA LYS A 77 14.09 -1.32 2.58
C LYS A 77 14.11 -1.62 1.08
N ARG A 78 13.48 -2.72 0.66
CA ARG A 78 13.37 -3.11 -0.75
C ARG A 78 12.51 -2.13 -1.55
N LEU A 79 11.37 -1.70 -1.01
CA LEU A 79 10.47 -0.74 -1.66
C LEU A 79 11.11 0.66 -1.76
N ILE A 80 11.79 1.10 -0.70
CA ILE A 80 12.52 2.37 -0.68
C ILE A 80 13.71 2.34 -1.66
N SER A 81 14.40 1.19 -1.78
CA SER A 81 15.55 1.07 -2.69
C SER A 81 15.15 0.98 -4.16
N THR A 82 13.99 0.39 -4.49
CA THR A 82 13.44 0.40 -5.86
C THR A 82 13.14 1.80 -6.36
N LYS A 83 12.70 2.72 -5.49
CA LYS A 83 12.46 4.12 -5.86
C LYS A 83 13.73 4.88 -6.25
N LYS A 84 14.89 4.52 -5.69
CA LYS A 84 16.19 5.14 -6.03
C LYS A 84 16.76 4.69 -7.38
N ARG A 85 16.14 3.72 -8.07
CA ARG A 85 16.61 3.16 -9.35
C ARG A 85 15.92 3.76 -10.59
N HIS A 86 15.14 4.83 -10.45
CA HIS A 86 14.50 5.55 -11.55
C HIS A 86 14.89 7.02 -11.54
#